data_AF-A0A7K6VUZ5-F1
#
_entry.id   AF-A0A7K6VUZ5-F1
#
_cell.length_a   1.000
_cell.length_b   1.000
_cell.length_c   1.000
_cell.angle_alpha   90.00
_cell.angle_beta   90.00
_cell.angle_gamma   90.00
#
_symmetry.space_group_name_H-M   'P 1'
#
loop_
_entity.id
_entity.type
_entity.pdbx_description
1 polymer ?
#
loop_
_entity_poly.entity_id
_entity_poly.type
_entity_poly.pdbx_seq_one_letter_code
_entity_poly.pdbx_strand_id
1 'polypeptide(L)'
;LEEIPRPIQDSGNILKQGYLEKRSREPSFFGSEWHRRWCVLTRRNFLYYANEKSKQPKGSFPIEHYQAHLDSQLRKDSRKKCCFQLLCPGKRPYEFTAPSPDEAKDWVEQIQFLLKGE
;
A
#
# COMPACT_ATOMS: atom_id res chain seq x y z
N LEU A 1 14.60 -25.10 10.42
CA LEU A 1 14.70 -24.55 9.05
C LEU A 1 13.73 -23.38 8.99
N GLU A 2 14.21 -22.13 8.95
CA GLU A 2 13.34 -20.99 8.67
C GLU A 2 12.75 -21.19 7.27
N GLU A 3 11.42 -21.30 7.18
CA GLU A 3 10.73 -21.33 5.90
C GLU A 3 10.90 -19.98 5.22
N ILE A 4 11.83 -19.90 4.28
CA ILE A 4 11.97 -18.78 3.37
C ILE A 4 10.64 -18.70 2.60
N PRO A 5 9.83 -17.63 2.75
CA PRO A 5 8.58 -17.54 2.01
C PRO A 5 8.91 -17.55 0.53
N ARG A 6 8.39 -18.55 -0.18
CA ARG A 6 8.54 -18.64 -1.64
C ARG A 6 8.09 -17.31 -2.24
N PRO A 7 8.74 -16.79 -3.29
CA PRO A 7 8.25 -15.61 -3.97
C PRO A 7 6.84 -15.94 -4.44
N ILE A 8 5.85 -15.30 -3.83
CA ILE A 8 4.47 -15.39 -4.29
C ILE A 8 4.48 -14.63 -5.62
N GLN A 9 4.77 -15.36 -6.71
CA GLN A 9 4.32 -14.97 -8.04
C GLN A 9 2.80 -15.14 -8.02
N ASP A 10 2.10 -14.23 -7.33
CA ASP A 10 0.64 -14.19 -7.35
C ASP A 10 0.23 -13.58 -8.70
N SER A 11 0.50 -14.31 -9.78
CA SER A 11 -0.05 -14.03 -11.11
C SER A 11 -1.57 -14.29 -11.16
N GLY A 12 -2.19 -14.70 -10.04
CA GLY A 12 -3.62 -14.83 -9.88
C GLY A 12 -4.32 -13.49 -9.66
N ASN A 13 -4.53 -12.74 -10.76
CA ASN A 13 -5.36 -11.54 -10.86
C ASN A 13 -4.86 -10.31 -10.07
N ILE A 14 -3.80 -9.67 -10.59
CA ILE A 14 -3.45 -8.29 -10.23
C ILE A 14 -4.63 -7.38 -10.63
N LEU A 15 -5.13 -6.61 -9.68
CA LEU A 15 -6.26 -5.71 -9.86
C LEU A 15 -5.81 -4.27 -10.10
N LYS A 16 -4.79 -3.84 -9.37
CA LYS A 16 -4.11 -2.56 -9.58
C LYS A 16 -2.66 -2.68 -9.17
N GLN A 17 -1.79 -1.99 -9.89
CA GLN A 17 -0.38 -1.87 -9.56
C GLN A 17 0.15 -0.49 -9.93
N GLY A 18 1.17 -0.02 -9.21
CA GLY A 18 1.71 1.31 -9.44
C GLY A 18 2.70 1.74 -8.38
N TYR A 19 3.45 2.81 -8.66
CA TYR A 19 4.31 3.41 -7.67
C TYR A 19 3.51 4.26 -6.68
N LEU A 20 3.75 4.00 -5.39
CA LEU A 20 3.28 4.81 -4.27
C LEU A 20 4.46 5.18 -3.38
N GLU A 21 4.39 6.30 -2.68
CA GLU A 21 5.23 6.49 -1.51
C GLU A 21 4.53 5.89 -0.30
N LYS A 22 5.19 4.99 0.40
CA LYS A 22 4.68 4.38 1.62
C LYS A 22 5.39 4.99 2.82
N ARG A 23 4.64 5.37 3.86
CA ARG A 23 5.26 5.82 5.12
C ARG A 23 5.96 4.67 5.84
N SER A 24 7.14 4.97 6.39
CA SER A 24 7.96 4.06 7.18
C SER A 24 7.21 3.64 8.45
N ARG A 25 7.52 2.42 8.91
CA ARG A 25 7.10 1.95 10.24
C ARG A 25 8.04 2.42 11.33
N GLU A 26 9.32 2.54 10.97
CA GLU A 26 10.39 2.94 11.86
C GLU A 26 10.53 4.46 11.86
N PRO A 27 10.80 5.06 13.03
CA PRO A 27 11.15 6.47 13.12
C PRO A 27 12.36 6.75 12.20
N SER A 28 12.19 7.64 11.23
CA SER A 28 13.30 8.12 10.40
C SER A 28 14.07 9.18 11.20
N PHE A 29 15.25 8.81 11.72
CA PHE A 29 16.16 9.75 12.38
C PHE A 29 16.99 10.57 11.38
N PHE A 30 17.26 10.00 10.20
CA PHE A 30 18.04 10.62 9.13
C PHE A 30 17.43 10.27 7.77
N GLY A 31 16.35 10.96 7.39
CA GLY A 31 15.76 10.80 6.06
C GLY A 31 14.26 11.05 5.98
N SER A 32 13.72 10.97 4.77
CA SER A 32 12.28 11.01 4.53
C SER A 32 11.62 9.81 5.23
N GLU A 33 10.50 10.04 5.91
CA GLU A 33 9.65 8.96 6.40
C GLU A 33 8.85 8.28 5.26
N TRP A 34 8.83 8.88 4.05
CA TRP A 34 8.10 8.39 2.88
C TRP A 34 9.05 7.74 1.89
N HIS A 35 8.78 6.48 1.54
CA HIS A 35 9.63 5.69 0.65
C HIS A 35 8.85 5.22 -0.58
N ARG A 36 9.39 5.50 -1.77
CA ARG A 36 8.83 4.98 -3.03
C ARG A 36 8.85 3.45 -3.04
N ARG A 37 7.72 2.84 -3.35
CA ARG A 37 7.50 1.38 -3.47
C ARG A 37 6.66 1.10 -4.69
N TRP A 38 6.93 -0.03 -5.34
CA TRP A 38 6.02 -0.60 -6.32
C TRP A 38 4.97 -1.41 -5.56
N CYS A 39 3.71 -0.99 -5.64
CA CYS A 39 2.61 -1.59 -4.92
C CYS A 39 1.74 -2.42 -5.87
N VAL A 40 1.27 -3.56 -5.40
CA VAL A 40 0.44 -4.51 -6.14
C VAL A 40 -0.72 -4.91 -5.25
N LEU A 41 -1.94 -4.69 -5.74
CA LEU A 41 -3.18 -5.16 -5.13
C LEU A 41 -3.67 -6.38 -5.90
N THR A 42 -3.83 -7.49 -5.18
CA THR A 42 -4.52 -8.69 -5.65
C THR A 42 -5.86 -8.81 -4.93
N ARG A 43 -6.67 -9.82 -5.26
CA ARG A 43 -7.94 -10.07 -4.57
C ARG A 43 -7.76 -10.31 -3.07
N ARG A 44 -6.62 -10.86 -2.63
CA ARG A 44 -6.40 -11.26 -1.23
C ARG A 44 -5.40 -10.37 -0.51
N ASN A 45 -4.40 -9.85 -1.21
CA ASN A 45 -3.23 -9.24 -0.60
C ASN A 45 -2.90 -7.88 -1.22
N PHE A 46 -2.34 -7.02 -0.39
CA PHE A 46 -1.61 -5.84 -0.82
C PHE A 46 -0.11 -6.09 -0.59
N LEU A 47 0.67 -6.04 -1.66
CA LEU A 47 2.12 -6.26 -1.65
C LEU A 47 2.85 -4.96 -2.00
N TYR A 48 4.04 -4.77 -1.44
CA TYR A 48 4.91 -3.68 -1.82
C TYR A 48 6.35 -4.12 -1.98
N TYR A 49 6.97 -3.70 -3.07
CA TYR A 49 8.31 -4.06 -3.52
C TYR A 49 9.22 -2.82 -3.50
N ALA A 50 10.53 -3.04 -3.47
CA ALA A 50 11.48 -1.94 -3.60
C ALA A 50 11.31 -1.21 -4.95
N ASN A 51 11.07 -1.98 -6.02
CA ASN A 51 10.74 -1.50 -7.36
C ASN A 51 10.01 -2.60 -8.15
N GLU A 52 9.52 -2.28 -9.34
CA GLU A 52 8.78 -3.19 -10.22
C GLU A 52 9.55 -4.46 -10.64
N LYS A 53 10.89 -4.37 -10.74
CA LYS A 53 11.76 -5.49 -11.14
C LYS A 53 12.15 -6.41 -9.97
N SER A 54 11.71 -6.09 -8.75
CA SER A 54 12.10 -6.83 -7.55
C SER A 54 11.43 -8.20 -7.52
N LYS A 55 12.22 -9.26 -7.33
CA LYS A 55 11.70 -10.63 -7.26
C LYS A 55 10.93 -10.95 -5.98
N GLN A 56 11.23 -10.25 -4.89
CA GLN A 56 10.62 -10.46 -3.57
C GLN A 56 10.00 -9.16 -3.04
N PRO A 57 8.80 -9.24 -2.41
CA PRO A 57 8.19 -8.09 -1.76
C PRO A 57 9.01 -7.69 -0.53
N LYS A 58 9.02 -6.39 -0.23
CA LYS A 58 9.50 -5.86 1.06
C LYS A 58 8.49 -6.12 2.18
N GLY A 59 7.25 -6.41 1.83
CA GLY A 59 6.22 -6.89 2.73
C GLY A 59 4.88 -7.04 2.02
N SER A 60 3.96 -7.72 2.68
CA SER A 60 2.59 -7.93 2.24
C SER A 60 1.65 -7.95 3.44
N PHE A 61 0.37 -7.75 3.19
CA PHE A 61 -0.68 -7.95 4.18
C PHE A 61 -2.01 -8.33 3.51
N PRO A 62 -2.86 -9.12 4.19
CA PRO A 62 -4.19 -9.45 3.70
C PRO A 62 -5.09 -8.20 3.74
N ILE A 63 -5.96 -8.02 2.75
CA ILE A 63 -6.81 -6.83 2.64
C ILE A 63 -8.16 -6.96 3.36
N GLU A 64 -8.66 -8.18 3.55
CA GLU A 64 -10.02 -8.52 4.01
C GLU A 64 -10.54 -7.74 5.24
N HIS A 65 -9.64 -7.38 6.18
CA HIS A 65 -10.02 -6.67 7.41
C HIS A 65 -9.60 -5.21 7.45
N TYR A 66 -9.14 -4.68 6.32
CA TYR A 66 -8.74 -3.29 6.21
C TYR A 66 -9.89 -2.42 5.69
N GLN A 67 -9.84 -1.13 5.99
CA GLN A 67 -10.69 -0.10 5.41
C GLN A 67 -9.80 0.96 4.77
N ALA A 68 -10.06 1.32 3.51
CA ALA A 68 -9.28 2.32 2.78
C ALA A 68 -9.98 3.68 2.76
N HIS A 69 -9.24 4.74 3.07
CA HIS A 69 -9.76 6.11 3.07
C HIS A 69 -8.70 7.12 2.60
N LEU A 70 -9.13 8.16 1.90
CA LEU A 70 -8.31 9.35 1.68
C LEU A 70 -8.05 10.04 3.02
N ASP A 71 -6.84 10.54 3.23
CA ASP A 71 -6.49 11.28 4.45
C ASP A 71 -5.45 12.36 4.17
N SER A 72 -5.91 13.62 4.19
CA SER A 72 -5.07 14.78 3.95
C SER A 72 -4.27 15.27 5.16
N GLN A 73 -4.46 14.66 6.34
CA GLN A 73 -3.69 14.98 7.55
C GLN A 73 -2.35 14.22 7.60
N LEU A 74 -2.14 13.23 6.73
CA LEU A 74 -0.92 12.42 6.67
C LEU A 74 0.32 13.24 6.24
N ARG A 75 0.12 14.37 5.55
CA ARG A 75 1.20 15.28 5.12
C ARG A 75 0.81 16.73 5.31
N LYS A 76 1.81 17.59 5.49
CA LYS A 76 1.65 19.05 5.57
C LYS A 76 2.00 19.78 4.27
N ASP A 77 2.64 19.09 3.32
CA ASP A 77 3.07 19.65 2.04
C ASP A 77 1.96 19.62 0.97
N SER A 78 2.28 20.06 -0.26
CA SER A 78 1.35 20.11 -1.39
C SER A 78 0.78 18.74 -1.79
N ARG A 79 1.42 17.63 -1.39
CA ARG A 79 0.99 16.27 -1.74
C ARG A 79 -0.05 15.69 -0.78
N LYS A 80 -0.49 16.46 0.23
CA LYS A 80 -1.51 16.04 1.18
C LYS A 80 -2.81 15.55 0.53
N LYS A 81 -3.19 16.08 -0.64
CA LYS A 81 -4.40 15.62 -1.37
C LYS A 81 -4.21 14.29 -2.10
N CYS A 82 -2.99 13.80 -2.21
CA CYS A 82 -2.67 12.51 -2.84
C CYS A 82 -2.54 11.38 -1.80
N CYS A 83 -2.94 11.63 -0.55
CA CYS A 83 -2.69 10.73 0.57
C CYS A 83 -3.91 9.86 0.89
N PHE A 84 -3.64 8.59 1.22
CA PHE A 84 -4.65 7.65 1.68
C PHE A 84 -4.04 6.65 2.66
N GLN A 85 -4.90 5.93 3.39
CA GLN A 85 -4.48 4.92 4.34
C GLN A 85 -5.38 3.70 4.32
N LEU A 86 -4.81 2.56 4.74
CA LEU A 86 -5.54 1.36 5.09
C LEU A 86 -5.48 1.14 6.60
N LEU A 87 -6.64 1.11 7.24
CA LEU A 87 -6.85 0.95 8.68
C LEU A 87 -7.40 -0.44 8.98
N CYS A 88 -6.90 -1.10 10.03
CA CYS A 88 -7.48 -2.33 10.58
C CYS A 88 -7.50 -2.18 12.10
N PRO A 89 -8.63 -2.44 12.79
CA PRO A 89 -8.70 -2.38 14.24
C PRO A 89 -7.58 -3.19 14.91
N GLY A 90 -6.93 -2.60 15.91
CA GLY A 90 -5.81 -3.22 16.63
C GLY A 90 -4.50 -3.34 15.84
N LYS A 91 -4.42 -2.85 14.59
CA LYS A 91 -3.20 -2.87 13.77
C LYS A 91 -2.78 -1.45 13.41
N ARG A 92 -1.47 -1.26 13.25
CA ARG A 92 -0.90 0.00 12.73
C ARG A 92 -1.38 0.24 11.29
N PRO A 93 -1.78 1.47 10.93
CA PRO A 93 -2.17 1.80 9.56
C PRO A 93 -1.03 1.62 8.57
N TYR A 94 -1.42 1.37 7.31
CA TYR A 94 -0.56 1.53 6.15
C TYR A 94 -0.92 2.83 5.44
N GLU A 95 0.02 3.76 5.42
CA GLU A 95 -0.18 5.10 4.87
C GLU A 95 0.60 5.26 3.56
N PHE A 96 -0.05 5.86 2.57
CA PHE A 96 0.46 6.00 1.21
C PHE A 96 0.23 7.42 0.65
N THR A 97 1.11 7.82 -0.26
CA THR A 97 0.94 8.99 -1.14
C THR A 97 1.03 8.52 -2.59
N ALA A 98 0.00 8.81 -3.39
CA ALA A 98 -0.06 8.53 -4.81
C ALA A 98 0.57 9.66 -5.66
N PRO A 99 0.82 9.43 -6.96
CA PRO A 99 1.35 10.46 -7.86
C PRO A 99 0.40 11.66 -8.06
N SER A 100 -0.91 11.45 -7.93
CA SER A 100 -1.94 12.48 -8.07
C SER A 100 -3.12 12.22 -7.12
N PRO A 101 -3.99 13.22 -6.88
CA PRO A 101 -5.23 13.03 -6.13
C PRO A 101 -6.16 11.99 -6.78
N ASP A 102 -6.23 11.99 -8.12
CA ASP A 102 -7.05 11.03 -8.87
C ASP A 102 -6.55 9.60 -8.71
N GLU A 103 -5.22 9.39 -8.74
CA GLU A 103 -4.64 8.06 -8.45
C GLU A 103 -4.92 7.64 -7.01
N ALA A 104 -4.82 8.56 -6.03
CA ALA A 104 -5.15 8.24 -4.63
C ALA A 104 -6.61 7.80 -4.50
N LYS A 105 -7.52 8.50 -5.18
CA LYS A 105 -8.94 8.17 -5.22
C LYS A 105 -9.18 6.81 -5.87
N ASP A 106 -8.59 6.55 -7.04
CA ASP A 106 -8.73 5.27 -7.73
C ASP A 106 -8.19 4.10 -6.89
N TRP A 107 -7.04 4.26 -6.23
CA TRP A 107 -6.55 3.24 -5.27
C TRP A 107 -7.57 2.95 -4.16
N VAL A 108 -8.14 3.98 -3.53
CA VAL A 108 -9.14 3.82 -2.47
C VAL A 108 -10.42 3.15 -3.00
N GLU A 109 -10.93 3.59 -4.15
CA GLU A 109 -12.14 3.03 -4.76
C GLU A 109 -11.99 1.57 -5.14
N GLN A 110 -10.85 1.18 -5.74
CA GLN A 110 -10.57 -0.22 -6.07
C GLN A 110 -10.50 -1.10 -4.82
N ILE A 111 -9.83 -0.64 -3.76
CA ILE A 111 -9.75 -1.40 -2.49
C ILE A 111 -11.14 -1.52 -1.86
N GLN A 112 -11.91 -0.42 -1.80
CA GLN A 112 -13.26 -0.44 -1.25
C GLN A 112 -14.22 -1.32 -2.06
N PHE A 113 -14.11 -1.32 -3.39
CA PHE A 113 -14.91 -2.17 -4.26
C PHE A 113 -14.70 -3.65 -3.94
N LEU A 114 -13.44 -4.06 -3.74
CA LEU A 114 -13.11 -5.44 -3.37
C LEU A 114 -13.72 -5.84 -2.04
N LEU A 115 -13.63 -4.98 -1.03
CA LEU A 115 -14.10 -5.27 0.32
C LEU A 115 -15.63 -5.22 0.47
N LYS A 116 -16.34 -4.61 -0.49
CA LYS A 116 -17.82 -4.59 -0.55
C LYS A 116 -18.40 -5.77 -1.31
N GLY A 117 -17.59 -6.44 -2.13
CA GLY A 117 -18.01 -7.55 -3.00
C GLY A 117 -17.82 -8.94 -2.38
N GLU A 118 -17.39 -9.01 -1.12
CA GLU A 118 -17.27 -10.22 -0.30
C GLU A 118 -18.42 -10.34 0.72
#